data_AF-A0A9W7NLH2-F1
#
_entry.id   AF-A0A9W7NLH2-F1
#
_cell.length_a   1.000
_cell.length_b   1.000
_cell.length_c   1.000
_cell.angle_alpha   90.00
_cell.angle_beta   90.00
_cell.angle_gamma   90.00
#
_symmetry.space_group_name_H-M   'P 1'
#
loop_
_entity.id
_entity.type
_entity.pdbx_description
1 polymer ?
#
loop_
_entity_poly.entity_id
_entity_poly.type
_entity_poly.pdbx_seq_one_letter_code
_entity_poly.pdbx_strand_id
1 'polypeptide(L)'
;MPLAFEALYFPERLKIVNPLGDVGIATLWTPTDTAMDFLRRLGVDLEPESSRVAVVANLYGDGLPQMIRNLLWNPQIRHLLVFGQDMSGSAAEIESLLTKGVEPAERMGQQRYRIVGTERYLDTQFDPALLAGQCSVARFGKPSLAETKDGITAFFTGLPPVQPPLRDRVEAPLPSFKPNYFPSEPRAHVVVRRGPLDAWEEIVFRIMRFGIPSVASGTKKRLELQNLKVVVTDPVPDADGHLRPYGFSLAEFAAYQQNLLNGELPETLAYSYGNRLRGYWRDGAGGIIDTLTVAAEKLRADPTSRGAYITLWDPSFDMVAPEAQSTPCLVTLFFRVFQDRLTLSATFRAHNTMSAWLKNLYGLMAVQRLVAELAGNISLGAITVISHSISIDPGSTERFDLAQQIKDAKKDDLELDRASGKRELREDPNGYFTFTIDDETAEIVADLKSGGETLARYRGRTAQDIESQIARDCAISELSHALYVGRQLAIHEALLKAKTKAGSAS
;
A
#
# COMPACT_ATOMS: atom_id res chain seq x y z
N MET A 1 -15.51 -15.09 -44.14
CA MET A 1 -16.18 -16.11 -43.29
C MET A 1 -17.06 -15.37 -42.31
N PRO A 2 -18.22 -15.90 -41.90
CA PRO A 2 -19.02 -15.28 -40.85
C PRO A 2 -18.20 -15.23 -39.55
N LEU A 3 -18.17 -14.07 -38.89
CA LEU A 3 -17.46 -13.89 -37.62
C LEU A 3 -18.32 -14.43 -36.49
N ALA A 4 -17.78 -15.37 -35.71
CA ALA A 4 -18.45 -15.89 -34.53
C ALA A 4 -18.21 -15.00 -33.31
N PHE A 5 -19.14 -14.97 -32.38
CA PHE A 5 -18.98 -14.26 -31.13
C PHE A 5 -17.91 -14.90 -30.26
N GLU A 6 -16.96 -14.08 -29.82
CA GLU A 6 -15.88 -14.44 -28.93
C GLU A 6 -15.86 -13.49 -27.74
N ALA A 7 -16.01 -14.04 -26.54
CA ALA A 7 -15.95 -13.25 -25.31
C ALA A 7 -14.49 -12.94 -24.94
N LEU A 8 -14.04 -11.71 -25.21
CA LEU A 8 -12.71 -11.23 -24.81
C LEU A 8 -12.63 -10.99 -23.29
N TYR A 9 -13.72 -10.52 -22.69
CA TYR A 9 -13.81 -10.26 -21.25
C TYR A 9 -15.08 -10.88 -20.66
N PHE A 10 -14.95 -11.42 -19.44
CA PHE A 10 -16.01 -12.12 -18.67
C PHE A 10 -16.74 -13.25 -19.42
N PRO A 11 -16.03 -14.18 -20.09
CA PRO A 11 -16.66 -15.30 -20.81
C PRO A 11 -17.62 -16.10 -19.92
N GLU A 12 -17.31 -16.25 -18.64
CA GLU A 12 -18.11 -16.99 -17.66
C GLU A 12 -19.44 -16.29 -17.29
N ARG A 13 -19.59 -15.00 -17.63
CA ARG A 13 -20.80 -14.21 -17.34
C ARG A 13 -21.66 -13.95 -18.58
N LEU A 14 -21.18 -14.31 -19.77
CA LEU A 14 -21.84 -14.09 -21.05
C LEU A 14 -22.54 -15.39 -21.47
N LYS A 15 -23.87 -15.35 -21.61
CA LYS A 15 -24.62 -16.49 -22.17
C LYS A 15 -24.66 -16.38 -23.68
N ILE A 16 -23.79 -17.13 -24.33
CA ILE A 16 -23.75 -17.24 -25.78
C ILE A 16 -24.94 -18.10 -26.22
N VAL A 17 -25.75 -17.58 -27.14
CA VAL A 17 -26.93 -18.26 -27.70
C VAL A 17 -26.57 -18.82 -29.08
N ASN A 18 -26.47 -17.97 -30.10
CA ASN A 18 -25.94 -18.32 -31.42
C ASN A 18 -24.68 -17.48 -31.71
N PRO A 19 -23.45 -18.02 -31.68
CA PRO A 19 -22.25 -17.24 -31.95
C PRO A 19 -22.28 -16.43 -33.26
N LEU A 20 -23.03 -16.86 -34.27
CA LEU A 20 -23.15 -16.17 -35.55
C LEU A 20 -24.25 -15.09 -35.58
N GLY A 21 -25.00 -14.93 -34.49
CA GLY A 21 -26.02 -13.90 -34.34
C GLY A 21 -25.44 -12.48 -34.38
N ASP A 22 -26.31 -11.51 -34.67
CA ASP A 22 -25.96 -10.10 -34.77
C ASP A 22 -26.64 -9.22 -33.71
N VAL A 23 -27.39 -9.84 -32.79
CA VAL A 23 -28.05 -9.17 -31.65
C VAL A 23 -27.33 -9.49 -30.34
N GLY A 24 -26.86 -8.46 -29.64
CA GLY A 24 -26.45 -8.54 -28.24
C GLY A 24 -27.58 -8.08 -27.33
N ILE A 25 -27.74 -8.72 -26.16
CA ILE A 25 -28.76 -8.35 -25.18
C ILE A 25 -28.12 -8.01 -23.83
N ALA A 26 -28.37 -6.79 -23.34
CA ALA A 26 -28.01 -6.33 -22.02
C ALA A 26 -29.26 -6.27 -21.11
N THR A 27 -29.28 -7.10 -20.06
CA THR A 27 -30.45 -7.34 -19.19
C THR A 27 -30.46 -6.49 -17.91
N LEU A 28 -29.50 -5.56 -17.80
CA LEU A 28 -29.31 -4.68 -16.64
C LEU A 28 -29.23 -5.48 -15.34
N TRP A 29 -30.02 -5.17 -14.31
CA TRP A 29 -30.09 -5.90 -13.04
C TRP A 29 -31.04 -7.12 -13.07
N THR A 30 -31.73 -7.37 -14.17
CA THR A 30 -32.61 -8.54 -14.29
C THR A 30 -31.76 -9.78 -14.51
N PRO A 31 -31.82 -10.83 -13.66
CA PRO A 31 -31.02 -12.03 -13.85
C PRO A 31 -31.15 -12.61 -15.26
N THR A 32 -30.03 -13.00 -15.86
CA THR A 32 -29.99 -13.42 -17.27
C THR A 32 -30.95 -14.58 -17.57
N ASP A 33 -31.07 -15.58 -16.69
CA ASP A 33 -32.05 -16.68 -16.86
C ASP A 33 -33.50 -16.17 -16.93
N THR A 34 -33.88 -15.31 -15.99
CA THR A 34 -35.21 -14.70 -15.93
C THR A 34 -35.51 -13.90 -17.21
N ALA A 35 -34.52 -13.18 -17.72
CA ALA A 35 -34.65 -12.42 -18.96
C ALA A 35 -34.80 -13.34 -20.18
N MET A 36 -34.04 -14.43 -20.26
CA MET A 36 -34.15 -15.42 -21.34
C MET A 36 -35.51 -16.12 -21.33
N ASP A 37 -36.02 -16.52 -20.16
CA ASP A 37 -37.34 -17.14 -20.04
C ASP A 37 -38.46 -16.18 -20.46
N PHE A 38 -38.31 -14.90 -20.13
CA PHE A 38 -39.22 -13.86 -20.60
C PHE A 38 -39.19 -13.71 -22.13
N LEU A 39 -38.00 -13.68 -22.75
CA LEU A 39 -37.84 -13.62 -24.21
C LEU A 39 -38.47 -14.84 -24.90
N ARG A 40 -38.28 -16.05 -24.37
CA ARG A 40 -38.93 -17.27 -24.88
C ARG A 40 -40.46 -17.17 -24.85
N ARG A 41 -41.03 -16.65 -23.76
CA ARG A 41 -42.48 -16.45 -23.62
C ARG A 41 -43.03 -15.41 -24.60
N LEU A 42 -42.20 -14.48 -25.06
CA LEU A 42 -42.55 -13.52 -26.12
C LEU A 42 -42.39 -14.11 -27.53
N GLY A 43 -41.90 -15.35 -27.67
CA GLY A 43 -41.67 -15.98 -28.97
C GLY A 43 -40.36 -15.56 -29.65
N VAL A 44 -39.41 -15.00 -28.90
CA VAL A 44 -38.07 -14.70 -29.43
C VAL A 44 -37.31 -16.02 -29.61
N ASP A 45 -36.80 -16.25 -30.82
CA ASP A 45 -35.95 -17.40 -31.12
C ASP A 45 -34.62 -17.30 -30.37
N LEU A 46 -34.33 -18.30 -29.53
CA LEU A 46 -33.08 -18.45 -28.78
C LEU A 46 -32.43 -19.82 -29.06
N GLU A 47 -32.73 -20.45 -30.19
CA GLU A 47 -32.09 -21.69 -30.61
C GLU A 47 -30.67 -21.42 -31.14
N PRO A 48 -29.67 -22.25 -30.79
CA PRO A 48 -28.27 -22.01 -31.17
C PRO A 48 -28.00 -21.90 -32.67
N GLU A 49 -28.81 -22.56 -33.51
CA GLU A 49 -28.58 -22.65 -34.95
C GLU A 49 -29.25 -21.54 -35.76
N SER A 50 -30.35 -20.96 -35.25
CA SER A 50 -31.19 -20.01 -36.00
C SER A 50 -31.32 -18.64 -35.35
N SER A 51 -31.06 -18.53 -34.04
CA SER A 51 -31.30 -17.29 -33.31
C SER A 51 -30.47 -16.13 -33.85
N ARG A 52 -31.10 -14.96 -33.95
CA ARG A 52 -30.40 -13.69 -34.19
C ARG A 52 -29.60 -13.24 -32.96
N VAL A 53 -29.90 -13.78 -31.79
CA VAL A 53 -29.27 -13.43 -30.52
C VAL A 53 -27.94 -14.13 -30.42
N ALA A 54 -26.87 -13.35 -30.36
CA ALA A 54 -25.53 -13.87 -30.15
C ALA A 54 -25.23 -14.13 -28.69
N VAL A 55 -25.58 -13.15 -27.85
CA VAL A 55 -25.17 -13.16 -26.45
C VAL A 55 -26.17 -12.41 -25.59
N VAL A 56 -26.42 -12.93 -24.39
CA VAL A 56 -27.22 -12.30 -23.35
C VAL A 56 -26.38 -12.19 -22.08
N ALA A 57 -26.34 -10.99 -21.49
CA ALA A 57 -25.65 -10.78 -20.23
C ALA A 57 -26.28 -9.66 -19.41
N ASN A 58 -25.93 -9.62 -18.13
CA ASN A 58 -26.23 -8.50 -17.25
C ASN A 58 -25.28 -7.32 -17.52
N LEU A 59 -25.80 -6.09 -17.43
CA LEU A 59 -25.00 -4.86 -17.44
C LEU A 59 -25.33 -4.04 -16.19
N TYR A 60 -24.62 -4.30 -15.11
CA TYR A 60 -24.70 -3.54 -13.87
C TYR A 60 -23.31 -3.24 -13.31
N GLY A 61 -23.20 -2.19 -12.50
CA GLY A 61 -21.94 -1.77 -11.87
C GLY A 61 -20.90 -1.27 -12.89
N ASP A 62 -19.72 -1.87 -12.89
CA ASP A 62 -18.55 -1.45 -13.69
C ASP A 62 -18.28 -2.33 -14.92
N GLY A 63 -19.30 -3.00 -15.46
CA GLY A 63 -19.16 -3.87 -16.64
C GLY A 63 -19.10 -3.15 -18.00
N LEU A 64 -19.40 -1.84 -18.05
CA LEU A 64 -19.47 -1.08 -19.29
C LEU A 64 -18.13 -1.03 -20.07
N PRO A 65 -16.96 -0.80 -19.44
CA PRO A 65 -15.68 -0.87 -20.13
C PRO A 65 -15.46 -2.21 -20.84
N GLN A 66 -15.75 -3.34 -20.20
CA GLN A 66 -15.56 -4.68 -20.76
C GLN A 66 -16.54 -4.97 -21.89
N MET A 67 -17.79 -4.53 -21.73
CA MET A 67 -18.80 -4.61 -22.79
C MET A 67 -18.34 -3.86 -24.05
N ILE A 68 -17.80 -2.65 -23.91
CA ILE A 68 -17.25 -1.88 -25.03
C ILE A 68 -16.19 -2.69 -25.78
N ARG A 69 -15.24 -3.31 -25.06
CA ARG A 69 -14.21 -4.15 -25.68
C ARG A 69 -14.79 -5.37 -26.38
N ASN A 70 -15.74 -6.04 -25.74
CA ASN A 70 -16.43 -7.16 -26.35
C ASN A 70 -17.17 -6.74 -27.62
N LEU A 71 -17.79 -5.56 -27.67
CA LEU A 71 -18.40 -5.04 -28.89
C LEU A 71 -17.34 -4.75 -29.97
N LEU A 72 -16.26 -4.04 -29.64
CA LEU A 72 -15.17 -3.75 -30.58
C LEU A 72 -14.53 -5.03 -31.14
N TRP A 73 -14.41 -6.08 -30.32
CA TRP A 73 -13.93 -7.38 -30.75
C TRP A 73 -14.94 -8.13 -31.62
N ASN A 74 -16.24 -7.87 -31.46
CA ASN A 74 -17.33 -8.59 -32.11
C ASN A 74 -18.15 -7.68 -33.04
N PRO A 75 -17.61 -7.27 -34.20
CA PRO A 75 -18.27 -6.37 -35.12
C PRO A 75 -19.48 -6.97 -35.84
N GLN A 76 -19.72 -8.29 -35.71
CA GLN A 76 -20.97 -8.90 -36.15
C GLN A 76 -22.16 -8.48 -35.28
N ILE A 77 -21.94 -8.00 -34.04
CA ILE A 77 -23.00 -7.45 -33.22
C ILE A 77 -23.37 -6.07 -33.77
N ARG A 78 -24.54 -5.99 -34.41
CA ARG A 78 -25.07 -4.79 -35.07
C ARG A 78 -26.28 -4.21 -34.37
N HIS A 79 -26.88 -4.97 -33.47
CA HIS A 79 -28.08 -4.57 -32.76
C HIS A 79 -27.91 -4.90 -31.29
N LEU A 80 -28.10 -3.90 -30.45
CA LEU A 80 -28.04 -4.03 -29.00
C LEU A 80 -29.43 -3.79 -28.42
N LEU A 81 -30.01 -4.84 -27.84
CA LEU A 81 -31.24 -4.74 -27.06
C LEU A 81 -30.90 -4.54 -25.58
N VAL A 82 -31.38 -3.46 -24.98
CA VAL A 82 -31.17 -3.15 -23.57
C VAL A 82 -32.51 -3.14 -22.87
N PHE A 83 -32.75 -4.06 -21.94
CA PHE A 83 -33.99 -4.07 -21.15
C PHE A 83 -33.77 -4.63 -19.75
N GLY A 84 -34.70 -4.35 -18.83
CA GLY A 84 -34.62 -4.85 -17.47
C GLY A 84 -34.78 -3.77 -16.40
N GLN A 85 -34.54 -4.16 -15.15
CA GLN A 85 -34.47 -3.22 -14.04
C GLN A 85 -33.16 -2.41 -14.12
N ASP A 86 -33.27 -1.09 -14.31
CA ASP A 86 -32.12 -0.18 -14.25
C ASP A 86 -32.00 0.44 -12.85
N MET A 87 -30.94 0.11 -12.13
CA MET A 87 -30.64 0.69 -10.80
C MET A 87 -29.36 1.52 -10.79
N SER A 88 -28.63 1.56 -11.90
CA SER A 88 -27.32 2.22 -12.01
C SER A 88 -27.28 3.29 -13.10
N GLY A 89 -28.37 3.50 -13.84
CA GLY A 89 -28.42 4.40 -15.00
C GLY A 89 -27.72 3.85 -16.24
N SER A 90 -27.32 2.58 -16.22
CA SER A 90 -26.47 1.97 -17.25
C SER A 90 -27.16 1.89 -18.61
N ALA A 91 -28.50 1.88 -18.64
CA ALA A 91 -29.24 1.86 -19.88
C ALA A 91 -29.13 3.21 -20.63
N ALA A 92 -29.16 4.33 -19.90
CA ALA A 92 -28.98 5.66 -20.49
C ALA A 92 -27.52 5.91 -20.92
N GLU A 93 -26.56 5.39 -20.15
CA GLU A 93 -25.12 5.47 -20.46
C GLU A 93 -24.80 4.76 -21.77
N ILE A 94 -25.24 3.51 -21.96
CA ILE A 94 -24.96 2.76 -23.19
C ILE A 94 -25.68 3.35 -24.40
N GLU A 95 -26.92 3.82 -24.23
CA GLU A 95 -27.68 4.50 -25.28
C GLU A 95 -26.96 5.77 -25.74
N SER A 96 -26.52 6.60 -24.78
CA SER A 96 -25.81 7.84 -25.07
C SER A 96 -24.44 7.58 -25.70
N LEU A 97 -23.72 6.55 -25.26
CA LEU A 97 -22.44 6.16 -25.87
C LEU A 97 -22.61 5.77 -27.34
N LEU A 98 -23.61 4.96 -27.67
CA LEU A 98 -23.79 4.45 -29.03
C LEU A 98 -24.43 5.48 -29.99
N THR A 99 -25.21 6.43 -29.46
CA THR A 99 -25.92 7.43 -30.27
C THR A 99 -25.19 8.78 -30.35
N LYS A 100 -24.54 9.21 -29.27
CA LYS A 100 -23.89 10.52 -29.15
C LYS A 100 -22.37 10.44 -29.00
N GLY A 101 -21.82 9.28 -28.66
CA GLY A 101 -20.39 9.08 -28.45
C GLY A 101 -19.89 9.65 -27.13
N VAL A 102 -18.65 10.13 -27.14
CA VAL A 102 -17.95 10.67 -25.97
C VAL A 102 -17.28 12.00 -26.29
N GLU A 103 -16.93 12.75 -25.26
CA GLU A 103 -16.15 13.98 -25.33
C GLU A 103 -14.87 13.88 -24.49
N PRO A 104 -13.79 14.62 -24.84
CA PRO A 104 -12.60 14.71 -24.01
C PRO A 104 -12.94 15.31 -22.63
N ALA A 105 -12.43 14.71 -21.57
CA ALA A 105 -12.62 15.17 -20.20
C ALA A 105 -11.37 14.90 -19.35
N GLU A 106 -11.30 15.54 -18.18
CA GLU A 106 -10.26 15.26 -17.18
C GLU A 106 -10.91 14.80 -15.88
N ARG A 107 -10.37 13.77 -15.25
CA ARG A 107 -10.76 13.34 -13.91
C ARG A 107 -9.52 12.99 -13.11
N MET A 108 -9.35 13.67 -11.96
CA MET A 108 -8.20 13.49 -11.08
C MET A 108 -6.84 13.67 -11.79
N GLY A 109 -6.72 14.69 -12.66
CA GLY A 109 -5.48 14.98 -13.39
C GLY A 109 -5.14 13.97 -14.49
N GLN A 110 -6.07 13.08 -14.85
CA GLN A 110 -5.92 12.14 -15.96
C GLN A 110 -6.92 12.47 -17.07
N GLN A 111 -6.43 12.44 -18.29
CA GLN A 111 -7.28 12.50 -19.49
C GLN A 111 -8.19 11.27 -19.54
N ARG A 112 -9.47 11.51 -19.83
CA ARG A 112 -10.55 10.54 -19.87
C ARG A 112 -11.51 10.89 -21.00
N TYR A 113 -12.37 9.95 -21.34
CA TYR A 113 -13.56 10.25 -22.13
C TYR A 113 -14.77 10.36 -21.21
N ARG A 114 -15.65 11.35 -21.41
CA ARG A 114 -16.96 11.41 -20.76
C ARG A 114 -18.04 11.04 -21.77
N ILE A 115 -18.96 10.16 -21.41
CA ILE A 115 -20.09 9.82 -22.29
C ILE A 115 -21.02 11.05 -22.35
N VAL A 116 -21.28 11.52 -23.57
CA VAL A 116 -22.00 12.78 -23.81
C VAL A 116 -23.39 12.73 -23.14
N GLY A 117 -23.65 13.70 -22.26
CA GLY A 117 -24.92 13.80 -21.53
C GLY A 117 -25.01 12.95 -20.25
N THR A 118 -23.89 12.43 -19.75
CA THR A 118 -23.83 11.66 -18.49
C THR A 118 -22.60 12.03 -17.66
N GLU A 119 -22.56 11.61 -16.40
CA GLU A 119 -21.37 11.71 -15.52
C GLU A 119 -20.45 10.49 -15.60
N ARG A 120 -20.64 9.61 -16.60
CA ARG A 120 -19.85 8.39 -16.77
C ARG A 120 -18.54 8.70 -17.49
N TYR A 121 -17.43 8.38 -16.83
CA TYR A 121 -16.09 8.48 -17.38
C TYR A 121 -15.59 7.11 -17.87
N LEU A 122 -14.92 7.11 -19.00
CA LEU A 122 -14.24 5.97 -19.62
C LEU A 122 -12.74 6.26 -19.73
N ASP A 123 -11.95 5.20 -19.78
CA ASP A 123 -10.51 5.29 -20.06
C ASP A 123 -10.24 5.63 -21.53
N THR A 124 -8.98 5.95 -21.84
CA THR A 124 -8.54 6.35 -23.19
C THR A 124 -7.81 5.23 -23.94
N GLN A 125 -7.94 3.96 -23.53
CA GLN A 125 -7.27 2.81 -24.18
C GLN A 125 -8.10 2.17 -25.30
N PHE A 126 -9.10 2.87 -25.82
CA PHE A 126 -9.85 2.50 -27.01
C PHE A 126 -10.22 3.75 -27.81
N ASP A 127 -10.43 3.61 -29.11
CA ASP A 127 -10.96 4.69 -29.95
C ASP A 127 -12.50 4.68 -29.94
N PRO A 128 -13.17 5.70 -29.37
CA PRO A 128 -14.63 5.76 -29.31
C PRO A 128 -15.31 5.85 -30.68
N ALA A 129 -14.62 6.35 -31.72
CA ALA A 129 -15.19 6.43 -33.07
C ALA A 129 -15.49 5.03 -33.64
N LEU A 130 -14.81 4.01 -33.13
CA LEU A 130 -15.02 2.61 -33.52
C LEU A 130 -16.31 2.01 -32.95
N LEU A 131 -17.00 2.67 -32.02
CA LEU A 131 -18.35 2.28 -31.60
C LEU A 131 -19.44 3.03 -32.38
N ALA A 132 -19.14 4.25 -32.82
CA ALA A 132 -20.08 5.09 -33.54
C ALA A 132 -20.53 4.41 -34.84
N GLY A 133 -21.84 4.15 -34.95
CA GLY A 133 -22.43 3.46 -36.09
C GLY A 133 -22.12 1.96 -36.19
N GLN A 134 -21.47 1.35 -35.18
CA GLN A 134 -21.24 -0.10 -35.18
C GLN A 134 -22.54 -0.86 -34.93
N CYS A 135 -23.27 -0.51 -33.87
CA CYS A 135 -24.52 -1.15 -33.52
C CYS A 135 -25.64 -0.12 -33.22
N SER A 136 -26.86 -0.45 -33.63
CA SER A 136 -28.05 0.27 -33.20
C SER A 136 -28.43 -0.17 -31.79
N VAL A 137 -29.05 0.73 -31.02
CA VAL A 137 -29.48 0.44 -29.65
C VAL A 137 -30.99 0.60 -29.53
N ALA A 138 -31.65 -0.37 -28.89
CA ALA A 138 -33.06 -0.29 -28.52
C ALA A 138 -33.18 -0.48 -27.01
N ARG A 139 -33.79 0.51 -26.33
CA ARG A 139 -33.91 0.54 -24.87
C ARG A 139 -35.36 0.35 -24.44
N PHE A 140 -35.60 -0.63 -23.57
CA PHE A 140 -36.90 -0.88 -22.95
C PHE A 140 -36.78 -1.00 -21.43
N GLY A 141 -37.92 -0.93 -20.75
CA GLY A 141 -37.98 -0.98 -19.29
C GLY A 141 -37.95 -2.41 -18.74
N LYS A 142 -38.56 -2.57 -17.57
CA LYS A 142 -38.65 -3.86 -16.87
C LYS A 142 -39.67 -4.81 -17.56
N PRO A 143 -39.43 -6.14 -17.56
CA PRO A 143 -40.27 -7.13 -18.24
C PRO A 143 -41.77 -7.12 -17.88
N SER A 144 -42.12 -6.57 -16.72
CA SER A 144 -43.50 -6.49 -16.26
C SER A 144 -44.36 -5.47 -17.02
N LEU A 145 -43.74 -4.54 -17.77
CA LEU A 145 -44.45 -3.47 -18.48
C LEU A 145 -44.93 -3.93 -19.85
N ALA A 146 -46.17 -3.57 -20.23
CA ALA A 146 -46.74 -3.93 -21.53
C ALA A 146 -45.93 -3.33 -22.70
N GLU A 147 -45.55 -2.05 -22.59
CA GLU A 147 -44.72 -1.34 -23.57
C GLU A 147 -43.38 -2.05 -23.85
N THR A 148 -42.81 -2.74 -22.85
CA THR A 148 -41.56 -3.49 -23.00
C THR A 148 -41.79 -4.74 -23.84
N LYS A 149 -42.92 -5.43 -23.66
CA LYS A 149 -43.28 -6.61 -24.45
C LYS A 149 -43.53 -6.22 -25.91
N ASP A 150 -44.33 -5.18 -26.12
CA ASP A 150 -44.67 -4.69 -27.46
C ASP A 150 -43.43 -4.18 -28.17
N GLY A 151 -42.58 -3.43 -27.45
CA GLY A 151 -41.32 -2.89 -27.97
C GLY A 151 -40.30 -3.97 -28.36
N ILE A 152 -40.10 -5.00 -27.53
CA ILE A 152 -39.20 -6.11 -27.86
C ILE A 152 -39.73 -6.91 -29.04
N THR A 153 -41.04 -7.16 -29.10
CA THR A 153 -41.67 -7.85 -30.24
C THR A 153 -41.45 -7.05 -31.53
N ALA A 154 -41.74 -5.75 -31.49
CA ALA A 154 -41.54 -4.84 -32.62
C ALA A 154 -40.06 -4.79 -33.06
N PHE A 155 -39.14 -4.73 -32.09
CA PHE A 155 -37.69 -4.75 -32.34
C PHE A 155 -37.29 -5.97 -33.16
N PHE A 156 -37.63 -7.18 -32.73
CA PHE A 156 -37.25 -8.41 -33.46
C PHE A 156 -37.96 -8.54 -34.81
N THR A 157 -39.24 -8.18 -34.91
CA THR A 157 -39.97 -8.20 -36.19
C THR A 157 -39.45 -7.17 -37.20
N GLY A 158 -38.88 -6.07 -36.71
CA GLY A 158 -38.35 -4.97 -37.52
C GLY A 158 -36.87 -5.08 -37.85
N LEU A 159 -36.18 -6.15 -37.43
CA LEU A 159 -34.75 -6.32 -37.71
C LEU A 159 -34.51 -6.48 -39.22
N PRO A 160 -33.52 -5.77 -39.79
CA PRO A 160 -33.12 -6.00 -41.18
C PRO A 160 -32.53 -7.41 -41.35
N PRO A 161 -32.45 -7.92 -42.60
CA PRO A 161 -31.70 -9.13 -42.90
C PRO A 161 -30.25 -9.02 -42.39
N VAL A 162 -29.71 -10.13 -41.88
CA VAL A 162 -28.32 -10.19 -41.41
C VAL A 162 -27.39 -9.73 -42.53
N GLN A 163 -26.48 -8.81 -42.22
CA GLN A 163 -25.49 -8.31 -43.17
C GLN A 163 -24.08 -8.62 -42.63
N PRO A 164 -23.07 -8.72 -43.50
CA PRO A 164 -21.70 -8.91 -43.04
C PRO A 164 -21.23 -7.77 -42.11
N PRO A 165 -20.26 -8.06 -41.22
CA PRO A 165 -19.67 -7.06 -40.34
C PRO A 165 -19.07 -5.91 -41.16
N LEU A 166 -19.27 -4.68 -40.66
CA LEU A 166 -18.78 -3.46 -41.31
C LEU A 166 -17.30 -3.19 -41.04
N ARG A 167 -16.73 -3.87 -40.04
CA ARG A 167 -15.41 -3.58 -39.45
C ARG A 167 -14.70 -4.88 -39.11
N ASP A 168 -13.38 -4.82 -39.05
CA ASP A 168 -12.54 -5.89 -38.50
C ASP A 168 -12.61 -5.90 -36.97
N ARG A 169 -12.21 -7.01 -36.35
CA ARG A 169 -12.11 -7.09 -34.89
C ARG A 169 -11.07 -6.10 -34.40
N VAL A 170 -11.39 -5.37 -33.33
CA VAL A 170 -10.46 -4.44 -32.69
C VAL A 170 -10.21 -4.88 -31.25
N GLU A 171 -8.96 -5.24 -30.97
CA GLU A 171 -8.51 -5.50 -29.61
C GLU A 171 -8.19 -4.17 -28.92
N ALA A 172 -8.88 -3.90 -27.81
CA ALA A 172 -8.60 -2.75 -26.96
C ALA A 172 -8.32 -3.26 -25.52
N PRO A 173 -7.14 -2.99 -24.94
CA PRO A 173 -6.84 -3.44 -23.59
C PRO A 173 -7.69 -2.71 -22.53
N LEU A 174 -7.91 -3.36 -21.39
CA LEU A 174 -8.34 -2.66 -20.18
C LEU A 174 -7.14 -1.94 -19.56
N PRO A 175 -7.31 -0.73 -19.02
CA PRO A 175 -6.23 -0.03 -18.34
C PRO A 175 -5.78 -0.83 -17.11
N SER A 176 -4.50 -1.21 -17.07
CA SER A 176 -3.88 -1.66 -15.84
C SER A 176 -3.67 -0.44 -14.93
N PHE A 177 -4.48 -0.30 -13.89
CA PHE A 177 -4.24 0.74 -12.89
C PHE A 177 -3.00 0.36 -12.06
N LYS A 178 -1.88 1.02 -12.34
CA LYS A 178 -0.68 0.98 -11.49
C LYS A 178 -0.65 2.28 -10.69
N PRO A 179 -1.04 2.27 -9.41
CA PRO A 179 -0.98 3.48 -8.60
C PRO A 179 0.48 3.92 -8.45
N ASN A 180 0.73 5.22 -8.51
CA ASN A 180 2.06 5.79 -8.24
C ASN A 180 2.48 5.61 -6.77
N TYR A 181 1.51 5.51 -5.86
CA TYR A 181 1.68 5.20 -4.43
C TYR A 181 0.41 4.53 -3.89
N PHE A 182 0.55 3.71 -2.85
CA PHE A 182 -0.57 3.05 -2.18
C PHE A 182 -1.13 3.95 -1.06
N PRO A 183 -2.44 3.88 -0.77
CA PRO A 183 -3.02 4.62 0.33
C PRO A 183 -2.42 4.17 1.67
N SER A 184 -2.11 5.14 2.53
CA SER A 184 -1.77 4.96 3.94
C SER A 184 -1.99 6.29 4.67
N GLU A 185 -1.88 6.30 6.01
CA GLU A 185 -1.67 7.54 6.74
C GLU A 185 -0.16 7.88 6.69
N PRO A 186 0.28 8.85 5.84
CA PRO A 186 1.70 9.14 5.61
C PRO A 186 2.44 9.67 6.84
N ARG A 187 1.72 10.07 7.90
CA ARG A 187 2.28 10.64 9.14
C ARG A 187 2.43 9.64 10.29
N ALA A 188 1.99 8.39 10.11
CA ALA A 188 1.84 7.42 11.20
C ALA A 188 2.61 6.10 10.94
N HIS A 189 3.71 6.16 10.19
CA HIS A 189 4.54 4.99 9.97
C HIS A 189 5.50 4.78 11.14
N VAL A 190 5.58 3.54 11.62
CA VAL A 190 6.53 3.08 12.63
C VAL A 190 7.29 1.88 12.09
N VAL A 191 8.61 1.88 12.25
CA VAL A 191 9.50 0.78 11.88
C VAL A 191 10.25 0.33 13.13
N VAL A 192 10.19 -0.96 13.45
CA VAL A 192 10.98 -1.58 14.51
C VAL A 192 11.80 -2.69 13.88
N ARG A 193 13.13 -2.59 13.95
CA ARG A 193 14.04 -3.59 13.38
C ARG A 193 15.20 -3.82 14.32
N ARG A 194 15.80 -5.00 14.23
CA ARG A 194 16.97 -5.35 15.03
C ARG A 194 18.20 -4.55 14.60
N GLY A 195 18.62 -4.69 13.34
CA GLY A 195 19.85 -4.09 12.81
C GLY A 195 19.64 -2.78 12.01
N PRO A 196 20.71 -1.99 11.81
CA PRO A 196 20.67 -0.75 11.03
C PRO A 196 20.24 -0.93 9.56
N LEU A 197 20.81 -1.92 8.87
CA LEU A 197 20.52 -2.15 7.45
C LEU A 197 19.07 -2.59 7.22
N ASP A 198 18.56 -3.50 8.05
CA ASP A 198 17.16 -3.97 7.95
C ASP A 198 16.16 -2.83 8.21
N ALA A 199 16.50 -1.92 9.14
CA ALA A 199 15.74 -0.69 9.37
C ALA A 199 15.72 0.19 8.11
N TRP A 200 16.88 0.42 7.51
CA TRP A 200 16.99 1.25 6.32
C TRP A 200 16.25 0.66 5.12
N GLU A 201 16.38 -0.64 4.84
CA GLU A 201 15.66 -1.33 3.76
C GLU A 201 14.13 -1.22 3.95
N GLU A 202 13.63 -1.36 5.18
CA GLU A 202 12.21 -1.20 5.48
C GLU A 202 11.74 0.25 5.25
N ILE A 203 12.54 1.25 5.62
CA ILE A 203 12.21 2.67 5.36
C ILE A 203 12.10 2.92 3.86
N VAL A 204 13.06 2.42 3.07
CA VAL A 204 13.05 2.54 1.61
C VAL A 204 11.78 1.92 1.04
N PHE A 205 11.45 0.69 1.45
CA PHE A 205 10.22 0.03 1.04
C PHE A 205 8.97 0.85 1.38
N ARG A 206 8.87 1.37 2.61
CA ARG A 206 7.72 2.17 3.07
C ARG A 206 7.55 3.44 2.25
N ILE A 207 8.62 4.18 2.00
CA ILE A 207 8.55 5.42 1.21
C ILE A 207 8.22 5.10 -0.27
N MET A 208 8.84 4.08 -0.86
CA MET A 208 8.57 3.70 -2.25
C MET A 208 7.16 3.14 -2.45
N ARG A 209 6.52 2.64 -1.40
CA ARG A 209 5.15 2.11 -1.45
C ARG A 209 4.10 3.14 -1.09
N PHE A 210 4.36 3.98 -0.09
CA PHE A 210 3.37 4.83 0.56
C PHE A 210 3.69 6.33 0.55
N GLY A 211 4.89 6.70 0.11
CA GLY A 211 5.34 8.09 0.06
C GLY A 211 4.47 8.93 -0.87
N ILE A 212 4.06 10.10 -0.38
CA ILE A 212 3.23 11.02 -1.15
C ILE A 212 4.14 11.98 -1.93
N PRO A 213 3.85 12.24 -3.22
CA PRO A 213 4.55 13.28 -3.97
C PRO A 213 4.41 14.64 -3.29
N SER A 214 5.53 15.23 -2.89
CA SER A 214 5.61 16.60 -2.38
C SER A 214 6.58 17.45 -3.19
N VAL A 215 6.40 18.76 -3.15
CA VAL A 215 7.30 19.72 -3.79
C VAL A 215 8.19 20.29 -2.71
N ALA A 216 9.50 20.04 -2.81
CA ALA A 216 10.49 20.69 -1.96
C ALA A 216 10.81 22.11 -2.47
N SER A 217 11.72 22.84 -1.83
CA SER A 217 12.14 24.16 -2.30
C SER A 217 12.68 24.10 -3.74
N GLY A 218 12.10 24.89 -4.65
CA GLY A 218 12.27 24.76 -6.10
C GLY A 218 11.58 23.52 -6.67
N THR A 219 11.32 23.45 -7.97
CA THR A 219 10.52 22.42 -8.69
C THR A 219 10.86 20.93 -8.48
N LYS A 220 11.76 20.58 -7.55
CA LYS A 220 12.17 19.23 -7.17
C LYS A 220 11.04 18.48 -6.45
N LYS A 221 10.57 17.41 -7.09
CA LYS A 221 9.61 16.47 -6.53
C LYS A 221 10.29 15.52 -5.54
N ARG A 222 9.57 15.13 -4.50
CA ARG A 222 9.99 14.16 -3.49
C ARG A 222 8.87 13.13 -3.28
N LEU A 223 9.21 11.90 -2.95
CA LEU A 223 8.28 10.99 -2.28
C LEU A 223 8.52 11.10 -0.78
N GLU A 224 7.51 11.50 -0.02
CA GLU A 224 7.66 11.89 1.39
C GLU A 224 6.76 11.08 2.31
N LEU A 225 7.31 10.71 3.47
CA LEU A 225 6.57 10.37 4.68
C LEU A 225 6.90 11.37 5.78
N GLN A 226 5.98 11.56 6.71
CA GLN A 226 6.13 12.49 7.82
C GLN A 226 6.16 11.76 9.16
N ASN A 227 6.88 12.33 10.12
CA ASN A 227 7.00 11.82 11.49
C ASN A 227 7.32 10.32 11.58
N LEU A 228 8.12 9.81 10.65
CA LEU A 228 8.51 8.40 10.64
C LEU A 228 9.34 8.11 11.89
N LYS A 229 8.83 7.22 12.74
CA LYS A 229 9.54 6.71 13.92
C LYS A 229 10.20 5.38 13.60
N VAL A 230 11.51 5.31 13.74
CA VAL A 230 12.29 4.09 13.55
C VAL A 230 12.96 3.73 14.86
N VAL A 231 12.80 2.49 15.31
CA VAL A 231 13.50 1.93 16.47
C VAL A 231 14.44 0.84 15.97
N VAL A 232 15.74 1.02 16.20
CA VAL A 232 16.76 0.00 15.98
C VAL A 232 17.09 -0.59 17.34
N THR A 233 16.64 -1.82 17.59
CA THR A 233 16.69 -2.43 18.94
C THR A 233 18.08 -2.94 19.31
N ASP A 234 18.89 -3.31 18.32
CA ASP A 234 20.27 -3.79 18.48
C ASP A 234 21.19 -3.08 17.47
N PRO A 235 21.57 -1.81 17.74
CA PRO A 235 22.28 -0.96 16.79
C PRO A 235 23.77 -1.35 16.70
N VAL A 236 24.06 -2.51 16.10
CA VAL A 236 25.40 -3.02 15.83
C VAL A 236 25.81 -2.80 14.37
N PRO A 237 27.09 -2.58 14.06
CA PRO A 237 27.55 -2.46 12.67
C PRO A 237 27.24 -3.72 11.85
N ASP A 238 26.69 -3.52 10.66
CA ASP A 238 26.52 -4.55 9.66
C ASP A 238 27.89 -4.96 9.07
N ALA A 239 27.97 -6.17 8.52
CA ALA A 239 29.15 -6.61 7.79
C ALA A 239 29.34 -5.77 6.51
N ASP A 240 30.58 -5.38 6.22
CA ASP A 240 30.92 -4.53 5.05
C ASP A 240 30.41 -5.13 3.73
N GLY A 241 30.44 -6.46 3.59
CA GLY A 241 29.91 -7.17 2.42
C GLY A 241 28.40 -6.99 2.20
N HIS A 242 27.62 -6.73 3.26
CA HIS A 242 26.18 -6.44 3.16
C HIS A 242 25.90 -4.97 2.83
N LEU A 243 26.84 -4.06 3.10
CA LEU A 243 26.71 -2.63 2.83
C LEU A 243 27.09 -2.27 1.39
N ARG A 244 28.13 -2.92 0.84
CA ARG A 244 28.67 -2.65 -0.50
C ARG A 244 27.64 -2.70 -1.64
N PRO A 245 26.69 -3.66 -1.69
CA PRO A 245 25.66 -3.69 -2.73
C PRO A 245 24.80 -2.42 -2.79
N TYR A 246 24.72 -1.68 -1.68
CA TYR A 246 23.96 -0.44 -1.55
C TYR A 246 24.82 0.82 -1.73
N GLY A 247 26.11 0.65 -2.07
CA GLY A 247 27.05 1.76 -2.25
C GLY A 247 27.56 2.36 -0.93
N PHE A 248 27.48 1.61 0.17
CA PHE A 248 28.03 2.01 1.47
C PHE A 248 29.26 1.17 1.84
N SER A 249 30.09 1.71 2.74
CA SER A 249 31.20 0.97 3.35
C SER A 249 31.40 1.35 4.82
N LEU A 250 31.94 0.43 5.61
CA LEU A 250 32.30 0.71 7.00
C LEU A 250 33.38 1.80 7.11
N ALA A 251 34.29 1.89 6.14
CA ALA A 251 35.32 2.92 6.11
C ALA A 251 34.72 4.33 5.96
N GLU A 252 33.74 4.48 5.08
CA GLU A 252 33.00 5.73 4.92
C GLU A 252 32.23 6.09 6.19
N PHE A 253 31.56 5.12 6.82
CA PHE A 253 30.84 5.33 8.07
C PHE A 253 31.78 5.71 9.22
N ALA A 254 32.95 5.09 9.32
CA ALA A 254 33.94 5.43 10.33
C ALA A 254 34.47 6.87 10.16
N ALA A 255 34.76 7.29 8.94
CA ALA A 255 35.14 8.68 8.65
C ALA A 255 34.01 9.66 9.00
N TYR A 256 32.76 9.31 8.69
CA TYR A 256 31.60 10.11 9.05
C TYR A 256 31.42 10.23 10.58
N GLN A 257 31.60 9.13 11.32
CA GLN A 257 31.57 9.12 12.79
C GLN A 257 32.62 10.05 13.40
N GLN A 258 33.87 10.01 12.89
CA GLN A 258 34.95 10.89 13.36
C GLN A 258 34.57 12.37 13.15
N ASN A 259 34.08 12.71 11.96
CA ASN A 259 33.64 14.08 11.65
C ASN A 259 32.48 14.53 12.53
N LEU A 260 31.53 13.65 12.83
CA LEU A 260 30.37 13.96 13.66
C LEU A 260 30.75 14.17 15.14
N LEU A 261 31.86 13.58 15.59
CA LEU A 261 32.40 13.77 16.94
C LEU A 261 33.41 14.92 17.05
N ASN A 262 33.80 15.55 15.93
CA ASN A 262 34.74 16.66 15.92
C ASN A 262 34.02 18.00 16.14
N GLY A 263 34.36 18.71 17.22
CA GLY A 263 33.80 20.01 17.58
C GLY A 263 34.25 21.18 16.71
N GLU A 264 35.32 21.00 15.92
CA GLU A 264 35.84 22.04 15.04
C GLU A 264 34.94 22.25 13.83
N LEU A 265 34.74 23.52 13.45
CA LEU A 265 34.03 23.88 12.23
C LEU A 265 35.07 24.11 11.11
N PRO A 266 35.07 23.29 10.04
CA PRO A 266 35.89 23.56 8.87
C PRO A 266 35.53 24.93 8.26
N GLU A 267 36.54 25.71 7.85
CA GLU A 267 36.36 27.06 7.30
C GLU A 267 35.41 27.13 6.09
N THR A 268 35.25 26.02 5.37
CA THR A 268 34.43 25.91 4.16
C THR A 268 32.95 25.61 4.43
N LEU A 269 32.56 25.34 5.68
CA LEU A 269 31.20 24.93 6.03
C LEU A 269 30.49 25.99 6.89
N ALA A 270 29.22 26.25 6.57
CA ALA A 270 28.36 27.11 7.39
C ALA A 270 28.04 26.49 8.77
N TYR A 271 27.94 25.16 8.83
CA TYR A 271 27.83 24.41 10.09
C TYR A 271 28.31 22.96 9.90
N SER A 272 28.61 22.29 11.01
CA SER A 272 28.76 20.83 11.08
C SER A 272 28.02 20.29 12.31
N TYR A 273 27.59 19.02 12.29
CA TYR A 273 26.95 18.42 13.45
C TYR A 273 27.89 18.35 14.65
N GLY A 274 29.15 17.97 14.43
CA GLY A 274 30.13 17.93 15.51
C GLY A 274 30.36 19.29 16.15
N ASN A 275 30.41 20.37 15.37
CA ASN A 275 30.47 21.72 15.92
C ASN A 275 29.22 22.06 16.74
N ARG A 276 28.00 21.82 16.22
CA ARG A 276 26.75 22.05 16.97
C ARG A 276 26.65 21.24 18.27
N LEU A 277 27.27 20.05 18.31
CA LEU A 277 27.31 19.20 19.49
C LEU A 277 28.37 19.63 20.50
N ARG A 278 29.55 20.08 20.05
CA ARG A 278 30.73 20.14 20.93
C ARG A 278 31.49 21.46 20.94
N GLY A 279 31.28 22.32 19.95
CA GLY A 279 32.09 23.53 19.72
C GLY A 279 31.31 24.82 19.50
N TYR A 280 29.98 24.76 19.36
CA TYR A 280 29.13 25.90 18.99
C TYR A 280 28.67 26.70 20.21
N TRP A 281 28.16 26.02 21.23
CA TRP A 281 27.51 26.67 22.37
C TRP A 281 28.52 27.29 23.33
N ARG A 282 28.09 28.37 24.00
CA ARG A 282 28.89 29.13 24.97
C ARG A 282 28.14 29.28 26.29
N ASP A 283 28.86 29.20 27.40
CA ASP A 283 28.32 29.54 28.72
C ASP A 283 28.31 31.06 28.96
N GLY A 284 27.81 31.49 30.12
CA GLY A 284 27.75 32.91 30.49
C GLY A 284 29.11 33.60 30.66
N ALA A 285 30.21 32.83 30.75
CA ALA A 285 31.58 33.33 30.81
C ALA A 285 32.29 33.26 29.44
N GLY A 286 31.61 32.77 28.40
CA GLY A 286 32.18 32.59 27.06
C GLY A 286 32.97 31.29 26.87
N GLY A 287 32.91 30.35 27.82
CA GLY A 287 33.49 29.01 27.70
C GLY A 287 32.70 28.12 26.75
N ILE A 288 33.35 27.20 26.04
CA ILE A 288 32.70 26.25 25.13
C ILE A 288 31.89 25.23 25.93
N ILE A 289 30.64 25.00 25.53
CA ILE A 289 29.81 23.92 26.09
C ILE A 289 29.88 22.71 25.16
N ASP A 290 30.61 21.67 25.58
CA ASP A 290 30.53 20.35 24.96
C ASP A 290 29.29 19.61 25.47
N THR A 291 28.21 19.66 24.70
CA THR A 291 26.90 19.14 25.13
C THR A 291 26.89 17.63 25.32
N LEU A 292 27.74 16.87 24.61
CA LEU A 292 27.86 15.42 24.80
C LEU A 292 28.50 15.09 26.15
N THR A 293 29.56 15.84 26.49
CA THR A 293 30.24 15.70 27.79
C THR A 293 29.30 16.08 28.94
N VAL A 294 28.61 17.21 28.84
CA VAL A 294 27.63 17.64 29.85
C VAL A 294 26.48 16.64 30.01
N ALA A 295 25.97 16.07 28.91
CA ALA A 295 24.94 15.03 28.97
C ALA A 295 25.44 13.77 29.70
N ALA A 296 26.67 13.33 29.40
CA ALA A 296 27.27 12.17 30.06
C ALA A 296 27.51 12.40 31.56
N GLU A 297 27.97 13.60 31.95
CA GLU A 297 28.15 13.98 33.37
C GLU A 297 26.82 13.97 34.13
N LYS A 298 25.73 14.47 33.52
CA LYS A 298 24.39 14.40 34.12
C LYS A 298 23.94 12.96 34.36
N LEU A 299 24.17 12.07 33.40
CA LEU A 299 23.81 10.65 33.52
C LEU A 299 24.70 9.92 34.52
N ARG A 300 25.98 10.27 34.62
CA ARG A 300 26.90 9.72 35.62
C ARG A 300 26.48 10.11 37.04
N ALA A 301 26.05 11.36 37.23
CA ALA A 301 25.59 11.85 38.52
C ALA A 301 24.21 11.30 38.90
N ASP A 302 23.30 11.20 37.92
CA ASP A 302 21.96 10.65 38.09
C ASP A 302 21.55 9.86 36.82
N PRO A 303 21.62 8.51 36.84
CA PRO A 303 21.20 7.67 35.71
C PRO A 303 19.72 7.86 35.34
N THR A 304 18.90 8.35 36.27
CA THR A 304 17.48 8.63 36.05
C THR A 304 17.21 10.05 35.54
N SER A 305 18.26 10.82 35.25
CA SER A 305 18.15 12.20 34.79
C SER A 305 17.36 12.30 33.48
N ARG A 306 16.41 13.22 33.45
CA ARG A 306 15.69 13.63 32.23
C ARG A 306 16.33 14.86 31.58
N GLY A 307 17.46 15.34 32.10
CA GLY A 307 18.16 16.54 31.65
C GLY A 307 19.26 16.30 30.61
N ALA A 308 19.52 15.05 30.21
CA ALA A 308 20.47 14.71 29.15
C ALA A 308 19.83 14.91 27.75
N TYR A 309 19.37 16.13 27.50
CA TYR A 309 18.68 16.56 26.28
C TYR A 309 19.48 17.65 25.58
N ILE A 310 19.74 17.48 24.30
CA ILE A 310 20.59 18.35 23.49
C ILE A 310 19.77 18.90 22.32
N THR A 311 19.93 20.19 22.04
CA THR A 311 19.45 20.85 20.82
C THR A 311 20.65 21.25 19.95
N LEU A 312 20.51 21.08 18.65
CA LEU A 312 21.45 21.59 17.65
C LEU A 312 20.90 22.84 16.93
N TRP A 313 19.61 23.13 17.11
CA TRP A 313 18.92 24.25 16.48
C TRP A 313 19.08 25.51 17.31
N ASP A 314 19.59 26.57 16.69
CA ASP A 314 19.69 27.92 17.25
C ASP A 314 18.69 28.83 16.50
N PRO A 315 17.56 29.21 17.12
CA PRO A 315 16.57 30.07 16.46
C PRO A 315 17.14 31.41 15.96
N SER A 316 18.12 31.98 16.66
CA SER A 316 18.71 33.26 16.27
C SER A 316 19.52 33.15 14.98
N PHE A 317 20.21 32.02 14.79
CA PHE A 317 21.00 31.77 13.59
C PHE A 317 20.20 31.08 12.48
N ASP A 318 19.53 29.98 12.81
CA ASP A 318 18.92 29.06 11.84
C ASP A 318 17.55 29.51 11.31
N MET A 319 16.90 30.52 11.93
CA MET A 319 15.63 31.07 11.44
C MET A 319 15.69 32.55 11.02
N VAL A 320 16.54 33.35 11.65
CA VAL A 320 16.51 34.82 11.51
C VAL A 320 17.67 35.34 10.66
N ALA A 321 18.83 34.68 10.69
CA ALA A 321 20.02 35.19 10.01
C ALA A 321 19.84 35.16 8.47
N PRO A 322 20.18 36.24 7.75
CA PRO A 322 20.16 36.30 6.28
C PRO A 322 20.99 35.19 5.60
N GLU A 323 22.02 34.71 6.28
CA GLU A 323 22.97 33.69 5.82
C GLU A 323 22.49 32.24 6.05
N ALA A 324 21.28 32.03 6.58
CA ALA A 324 20.71 30.71 6.87
C ALA A 324 20.31 29.92 5.60
N GLN A 325 21.27 29.70 4.69
CA GLN A 325 21.08 28.88 3.48
C GLN A 325 21.19 27.38 3.78
N SER A 326 21.87 27.00 4.86
CA SER A 326 22.06 25.62 5.30
C SER A 326 21.92 25.51 6.81
N THR A 327 20.89 24.79 7.26
CA THR A 327 20.55 24.63 8.69
C THR A 327 20.55 23.14 9.07
N PRO A 328 20.81 22.79 10.35
CA PRO A 328 21.00 21.41 10.76
C PRO A 328 19.74 20.56 10.52
N CYS A 329 19.91 19.40 9.87
CA CYS A 329 18.83 18.44 9.70
C CYS A 329 18.58 17.65 10.99
N LEU A 330 19.64 17.20 11.69
CA LEU A 330 19.57 16.69 13.06
C LEU A 330 19.32 17.86 14.02
N VAL A 331 18.24 17.83 14.79
CA VAL A 331 17.85 18.96 15.65
C VAL A 331 17.91 18.64 17.13
N THR A 332 17.66 17.40 17.55
CA THR A 332 17.68 17.03 18.97
C THR A 332 18.24 15.64 19.21
N LEU A 333 18.86 15.47 20.38
CA LEU A 333 19.28 14.18 20.93
C LEU A 333 18.79 14.09 22.38
N PHE A 334 18.23 12.96 22.76
CA PHE A 334 17.79 12.71 24.13
C PHE A 334 18.30 11.35 24.61
N PHE A 335 19.12 11.38 25.67
CA PHE A 335 19.71 10.19 26.28
C PHE A 335 18.96 9.79 27.54
N ARG A 336 18.76 8.49 27.71
CA ARG A 336 18.09 7.91 28.88
C ARG A 336 18.70 6.58 29.24
N VAL A 337 18.98 6.34 30.52
CA VAL A 337 19.12 4.97 31.01
C VAL A 337 17.71 4.39 31.15
N PHE A 338 17.43 3.34 30.39
CA PHE A 338 16.17 2.63 30.37
C PHE A 338 16.45 1.13 30.26
N GLN A 339 15.87 0.33 31.16
CA GLN A 339 16.18 -1.11 31.30
C GLN A 339 17.70 -1.36 31.38
N ASP A 340 18.38 -0.59 32.25
CA ASP A 340 19.83 -0.66 32.52
C ASP A 340 20.73 -0.43 31.30
N ARG A 341 20.17 0.14 30.22
CA ARG A 341 20.88 0.44 28.98
C ARG A 341 20.73 1.91 28.61
N LEU A 342 21.78 2.50 28.05
CA LEU A 342 21.74 3.84 27.49
C LEU A 342 20.99 3.82 26.16
N THR A 343 19.80 4.38 26.13
CA THR A 343 18.99 4.61 24.92
C THR A 343 19.21 6.01 24.39
N LEU A 344 19.04 6.18 23.07
CA LEU A 344 19.16 7.46 22.38
C LEU A 344 17.94 7.69 21.49
N SER A 345 17.25 8.80 21.68
CA SER A 345 16.23 9.30 20.76
C SER A 345 16.75 10.52 20.01
N ALA A 346 16.79 10.45 18.69
CA ALA A 346 17.27 11.53 17.82
C ALA A 346 16.17 12.00 16.86
N THR A 347 16.04 13.32 16.68
CA THR A 347 15.04 13.90 15.77
C THR A 347 15.71 14.63 14.61
N PHE A 348 15.26 14.33 13.40
CA PHE A 348 15.64 15.01 12.16
C PHE A 348 14.45 15.78 11.59
N ARG A 349 14.59 17.08 11.33
CA ARG A 349 13.54 17.90 10.70
C ARG A 349 13.31 17.53 9.23
N ALA A 350 14.39 17.14 8.54
CA ALA A 350 14.41 16.75 7.14
C ALA A 350 15.46 15.64 6.96
N HIS A 351 15.14 14.59 6.21
CA HIS A 351 16.00 13.41 6.14
C HIS A 351 16.00 12.80 4.73
N ASN A 352 17.19 12.70 4.12
CA ASN A 352 17.36 11.99 2.86
C ASN A 352 17.56 10.49 3.14
N THR A 353 16.63 9.67 2.67
CA THR A 353 16.63 8.22 2.92
C THR A 353 17.83 7.55 2.28
N MET A 354 18.06 7.80 0.99
CA MET A 354 19.03 7.03 0.19
C MET A 354 20.48 7.39 0.49
N SER A 355 20.78 8.62 0.91
CA SER A 355 22.17 9.07 1.04
C SER A 355 22.59 9.45 2.45
N ALA A 356 21.64 9.69 3.37
CA ALA A 356 21.95 10.24 4.69
C ALA A 356 21.46 9.35 5.84
N TRP A 357 20.30 8.70 5.73
CA TRP A 357 19.69 8.02 6.88
C TRP A 357 20.60 6.98 7.54
N LEU A 358 21.14 6.04 6.75
CA LEU A 358 22.01 5.00 7.29
C LEU A 358 23.31 5.58 7.86
N LYS A 359 23.94 6.53 7.15
CA LYS A 359 25.14 7.25 7.64
C LYS A 359 24.88 7.96 8.98
N ASN A 360 23.76 8.67 9.07
CA ASN A 360 23.34 9.39 10.27
C ASN A 360 23.14 8.43 11.43
N LEU A 361 22.49 7.27 11.22
CA LEU A 361 22.33 6.24 12.25
C LEU A 361 23.68 5.72 12.76
N TYR A 362 24.64 5.43 11.87
CA TYR A 362 26.00 5.06 12.26
C TYR A 362 26.71 6.19 13.03
N GLY A 363 26.49 7.45 12.66
CA GLY A 363 26.93 8.60 13.43
C GLY A 363 26.35 8.62 14.85
N LEU A 364 25.04 8.38 15.00
CA LEU A 364 24.36 8.29 16.30
C LEU A 364 24.89 7.13 17.16
N MET A 365 25.25 5.99 16.55
CA MET A 365 25.90 4.87 17.26
C MET A 365 27.23 5.30 17.89
N ALA A 366 28.03 6.13 17.21
CA ALA A 366 29.28 6.64 17.77
C ALA A 366 29.04 7.66 18.89
N VAL A 367 28.04 8.54 18.72
CA VAL A 367 27.62 9.49 19.76
C VAL A 367 27.15 8.77 21.02
N GLN A 368 26.26 7.78 20.87
CA GLN A 368 25.74 6.98 21.98
C GLN A 368 26.89 6.26 22.70
N ARG A 369 27.84 5.68 21.96
CA ARG A 369 29.02 5.02 22.52
C ARG A 369 29.89 5.99 23.33
N LEU A 370 30.20 7.15 22.78
CA LEU A 370 30.98 8.18 23.49
C LEU A 370 30.29 8.61 24.79
N VAL A 371 28.98 8.89 24.74
CA VAL A 371 28.22 9.28 25.94
C VAL A 371 28.16 8.13 26.95
N ALA A 372 28.03 6.88 26.52
CA ALA A 372 28.04 5.71 27.41
C ALA A 372 29.39 5.54 28.12
N GLU A 373 30.50 5.64 27.39
CA GLU A 373 31.86 5.58 27.92
C GLU A 373 32.08 6.70 28.94
N LEU A 374 31.76 7.94 28.56
CA LEU A 374 31.85 9.09 29.45
C LEU A 374 30.89 8.97 30.64
N ALA A 375 29.72 8.34 30.52
CA ALA A 375 28.80 8.19 31.66
C ALA A 375 29.21 7.08 32.65
N GLY A 376 30.34 6.39 32.43
CA GLY A 376 30.82 5.30 33.29
C GLY A 376 30.64 3.90 32.70
N ASN A 377 30.72 3.76 31.38
CA ASN A 377 30.59 2.50 30.64
C ASN A 377 29.21 1.82 30.77
N ILE A 378 28.15 2.60 30.55
CA ILE A 378 26.77 2.07 30.54
C ILE A 378 26.58 1.16 29.31
N SER A 379 25.87 0.05 29.47
CA SER A 379 25.55 -0.84 28.34
C SER A 379 24.71 -0.12 27.28
N LEU A 380 24.99 -0.36 26.00
CA LEU A 380 24.24 0.27 24.91
C LEU A 380 22.83 -0.34 24.77
N GLY A 381 21.85 0.51 24.50
CA GLY A 381 20.47 0.15 24.23
C GLY A 381 20.01 0.63 22.85
N ALA A 382 18.71 0.55 22.61
CA ALA A 382 18.10 0.92 21.34
C ALA A 382 18.34 2.40 20.97
N ILE A 383 18.42 2.65 19.65
CA ILE A 383 18.38 4.00 19.08
C ILE A 383 17.01 4.19 18.42
N THR A 384 16.32 5.27 18.78
CA THR A 384 15.10 5.74 18.12
C THR A 384 15.42 6.95 17.26
N VAL A 385 15.04 6.91 15.99
CA VAL A 385 15.17 8.03 15.06
C VAL A 385 13.77 8.48 14.62
N ILE A 386 13.45 9.75 14.88
CA ILE A 386 12.22 10.39 14.39
C ILE A 386 12.61 11.30 13.24
N SER A 387 12.04 11.06 12.06
CA SER A 387 12.24 11.93 10.90
C SER A 387 10.94 12.66 10.58
N HIS A 388 10.88 13.97 10.87
CA HIS A 388 9.68 14.79 10.65
C HIS A 388 9.29 14.84 9.17
N SER A 389 10.27 14.97 8.28
CA SER A 389 10.12 14.87 6.83
C SER A 389 11.22 13.95 6.30
N ILE A 390 10.85 12.76 5.83
CA ILE A 390 11.78 11.81 5.23
C ILE A 390 11.40 11.54 3.79
N SER A 391 12.38 11.58 2.89
CA SER A 391 12.08 11.50 1.46
C SER A 391 13.08 10.75 0.61
N ILE A 392 12.61 10.36 -0.57
CA ILE A 392 13.38 9.87 -1.71
C ILE A 392 13.18 10.84 -2.88
N ASP A 393 14.23 11.05 -3.68
CA ASP A 393 14.20 11.88 -4.90
C ASP A 393 13.87 11.02 -6.13
N PRO A 394 12.70 11.18 -6.78
CA PRO A 394 12.44 10.52 -8.05
C PRO A 394 13.35 11.01 -9.19
N GLY A 395 13.94 12.20 -9.07
CA GLY A 395 14.86 12.74 -10.08
C GLY A 395 16.29 12.20 -9.99
N SER A 396 16.64 11.49 -8.91
CA SER A 396 17.98 10.91 -8.70
C SER A 396 18.03 9.50 -9.27
N THR A 397 18.16 9.38 -10.60
CA THR A 397 18.04 8.12 -11.37
C THR A 397 18.70 6.91 -10.68
N GLU A 398 20.01 6.91 -10.44
CA GLU A 398 20.73 5.76 -9.85
C GLU A 398 20.20 5.36 -8.46
N ARG A 399 19.95 6.35 -7.58
CA ARG A 399 19.46 6.08 -6.22
C ARG A 399 17.99 5.67 -6.22
N PHE A 400 17.21 6.20 -7.15
CA PHE A 400 15.81 5.84 -7.30
C PHE A 400 15.68 4.41 -7.85
N ASP A 401 16.51 4.02 -8.81
CA ASP A 401 16.59 2.67 -9.33
C ASP A 401 16.99 1.67 -8.24
N LEU A 402 17.98 2.02 -7.40
CA LEU A 402 18.32 1.21 -6.22
C LEU A 402 17.15 1.08 -5.24
N ALA A 403 16.44 2.17 -4.97
CA ALA A 403 15.26 2.14 -4.10
C ALA A 403 14.16 1.24 -4.67
N GLN A 404 13.99 1.24 -6.00
CA GLN A 404 13.05 0.38 -6.71
C GLN A 404 13.47 -1.10 -6.61
N GLN A 405 14.75 -1.41 -6.78
CA GLN A 405 15.29 -2.76 -6.59
C GLN A 405 15.08 -3.28 -5.16
N ILE A 406 15.33 -2.44 -4.14
CA ILE A 406 15.08 -2.80 -2.74
C ILE A 406 13.60 -3.11 -2.51
N LYS A 407 12.69 -2.25 -3.02
CA LYS A 407 11.25 -2.49 -2.92
C LYS A 407 10.86 -3.83 -3.58
N ASP A 408 11.34 -4.09 -4.79
CA ASP A 408 10.96 -5.27 -5.57
C ASP A 408 11.58 -6.55 -5.04
N ALA A 409 12.71 -6.47 -4.33
CA ALA A 409 13.33 -7.59 -3.65
C ALA A 409 12.58 -8.05 -2.39
N LYS A 410 11.78 -7.17 -1.76
CA LYS A 410 11.00 -7.51 -0.56
C LYS A 410 9.78 -8.36 -0.93
N LYS A 411 9.87 -9.67 -0.65
CA LYS A 411 8.81 -10.67 -0.95
C LYS A 411 7.92 -11.00 0.25
N ASP A 412 8.44 -10.85 1.45
CA ASP A 412 7.80 -11.20 2.72
C ASP A 412 8.23 -10.21 3.81
N ASP A 413 7.69 -10.38 5.02
CA ASP A 413 8.08 -9.61 6.20
C ASP A 413 8.83 -10.45 7.24
N LEU A 414 9.50 -11.52 6.78
CA LEU A 414 10.32 -12.38 7.63
C LEU A 414 11.61 -11.66 8.02
N GLU A 415 12.15 -12.03 9.18
CA GLU A 415 13.51 -11.62 9.54
C GLU A 415 14.51 -12.50 8.82
N LEU A 416 15.50 -11.85 8.19
CA LEU A 416 16.62 -12.52 7.54
C LEU A 416 17.80 -12.52 8.49
N ASP A 417 18.17 -13.70 8.98
CA ASP A 417 19.48 -13.87 9.58
C ASP A 417 20.53 -13.84 8.46
N ARG A 418 21.24 -12.72 8.34
CA ARG A 418 22.26 -12.53 7.30
C ARG A 418 23.51 -13.39 7.49
N ALA A 419 23.71 -13.98 8.67
CA ALA A 419 24.82 -14.92 8.91
C ALA A 419 24.48 -16.34 8.42
N SER A 420 23.26 -16.82 8.68
CA SER A 420 22.84 -18.18 8.28
C SER A 420 22.05 -18.23 6.96
N GLY A 421 21.56 -17.09 6.48
CA GLY A 421 20.65 -16.99 5.34
C GLY A 421 19.22 -17.46 5.63
N LYS A 422 18.91 -17.84 6.88
CA LYS A 422 17.59 -18.32 7.28
C LYS A 422 16.60 -17.16 7.35
N ARG A 423 15.36 -17.45 6.97
CA ARG A 423 14.22 -16.53 7.11
C ARG A 423 13.28 -17.08 8.16
N GLU A 424 13.02 -16.29 9.19
CA GLU A 424 12.20 -16.68 10.33
C GLU A 424 11.07 -15.68 10.56
N LEU A 425 10.00 -16.12 11.22
CA LEU A 425 8.92 -15.21 11.59
C LEU A 425 9.49 -14.18 12.55
N ARG A 426 9.19 -12.90 12.32
CA ARG A 426 9.57 -11.85 13.25
C ARG A 426 8.98 -12.13 14.63
N GLU A 427 9.81 -12.04 15.65
CA GLU A 427 9.35 -12.08 17.03
C GLU A 427 8.53 -10.81 17.32
N ASP A 428 7.34 -10.98 17.88
CA ASP A 428 6.52 -9.86 18.31
C ASP A 428 6.98 -9.41 19.70
N PRO A 429 7.30 -8.12 19.91
CA PRO A 429 7.66 -7.58 21.22
C PRO A 429 6.67 -7.89 22.35
N ASN A 430 5.39 -8.13 22.03
CA ASN A 430 4.36 -8.46 23.02
C ASN A 430 4.41 -9.94 23.46
N GLY A 431 5.18 -10.79 22.80
CA GLY A 431 5.30 -12.22 23.08
C GLY A 431 4.78 -13.11 21.94
N TYR A 432 4.59 -14.40 22.23
CA TYR A 432 4.15 -15.40 21.26
C TYR A 432 2.89 -16.13 21.76
N PHE A 433 2.14 -16.74 20.84
CA PHE A 433 0.93 -17.49 21.19
C PHE A 433 1.12 -19.00 21.09
N THR A 434 0.51 -19.72 22.03
CA THR A 434 0.28 -21.17 21.93
C THR A 434 -1.21 -21.47 21.94
N PHE A 435 -1.63 -22.49 21.22
CA PHE A 435 -3.04 -22.81 21.00
C PHE A 435 -3.35 -24.24 21.42
N THR A 436 -4.48 -24.44 22.08
CA THR A 436 -5.01 -25.75 22.47
C THR A 436 -6.53 -25.76 22.34
N ILE A 437 -7.14 -26.95 22.47
CA ILE A 437 -8.59 -27.11 22.59
C ILE A 437 -8.86 -27.70 23.96
N ASP A 438 -9.73 -27.04 24.71
CA ASP A 438 -10.29 -27.54 25.96
C ASP A 438 -11.49 -28.42 25.63
N ASP A 439 -11.30 -29.75 25.77
CA ASP A 439 -12.31 -30.74 25.40
C ASP A 439 -13.49 -30.76 26.41
N GLU A 440 -13.31 -30.26 27.63
CA GLU A 440 -14.39 -30.22 28.64
C GLU A 440 -15.37 -29.07 28.36
N THR A 441 -14.86 -27.89 28.02
CA THR A 441 -15.70 -26.71 27.74
C THR A 441 -16.05 -26.55 26.25
N ALA A 442 -15.43 -27.37 25.39
CA ALA A 442 -15.50 -27.28 23.93
C ALA A 442 -15.09 -25.88 23.43
N GLU A 443 -13.95 -25.38 23.93
CA GLU A 443 -13.42 -24.06 23.61
C GLU A 443 -12.00 -24.15 23.05
N ILE A 444 -11.66 -23.21 22.17
CA ILE A 444 -10.28 -22.94 21.78
C ILE A 444 -9.65 -22.11 22.91
N VAL A 445 -8.41 -22.43 23.26
CA VAL A 445 -7.62 -21.68 24.24
C VAL A 445 -6.37 -21.15 23.55
N ALA A 446 -6.19 -19.83 23.57
CA ALA A 446 -4.99 -19.17 23.07
C ALA A 446 -4.26 -18.49 24.25
N ASP A 447 -3.04 -18.94 24.52
CA ASP A 447 -2.19 -18.41 25.58
C ASP A 447 -1.14 -17.47 24.99
N LEU A 448 -1.16 -16.21 25.40
CA LEU A 448 -0.06 -15.27 25.17
C LEU A 448 1.06 -15.57 26.16
N LYS A 449 2.28 -15.75 25.66
CA LYS A 449 3.45 -16.14 26.43
C LYS A 449 4.65 -15.23 26.17
N SER A 450 5.47 -15.03 27.21
CA SER A 450 6.77 -14.38 27.09
C SER A 450 7.73 -14.98 28.12
N GLY A 451 8.98 -15.26 27.71
CA GLY A 451 9.97 -15.91 28.59
C GLY A 451 9.56 -17.29 29.11
N GLY A 452 8.61 -17.97 28.44
CA GLY A 452 8.05 -19.25 28.89
C GLY A 452 6.83 -19.13 29.82
N GLU A 453 6.58 -17.94 30.35
CA GLU A 453 5.45 -17.66 31.25
C GLU A 453 4.18 -17.31 30.46
N THR A 454 3.01 -17.67 31.01
CA THR A 454 1.71 -17.29 30.42
C THR A 454 1.26 -15.94 30.96
N LEU A 455 1.18 -14.95 30.07
CA LEU A 455 0.81 -13.56 30.41
C LEU A 455 -0.71 -13.36 30.40
N ALA A 456 -1.39 -13.96 29.43
CA ALA A 456 -2.83 -13.89 29.28
C ALA A 456 -3.36 -15.16 28.62
N ARG A 457 -4.61 -15.50 28.94
CA ARG A 457 -5.33 -16.64 28.36
C ARG A 457 -6.64 -16.18 27.77
N TYR A 458 -6.83 -16.46 26.48
CA TYR A 458 -8.03 -16.15 25.72
C TYR A 458 -8.80 -17.43 25.44
N ARG A 459 -10.12 -17.39 25.60
CA ARG A 459 -11.01 -18.54 25.39
C ARG A 459 -12.18 -18.16 24.51
N GLY A 460 -12.63 -19.09 23.68
CA GLY A 460 -13.81 -18.90 22.83
C GLY A 460 -14.12 -20.12 22.00
N ARG A 461 -15.38 -20.23 21.54
CA ARG A 461 -15.82 -21.34 20.68
C ARG A 461 -15.56 -21.08 19.19
N THR A 462 -15.34 -19.82 18.84
CA THR A 462 -15.03 -19.38 17.48
C THR A 462 -13.70 -18.63 17.45
N ALA A 463 -13.04 -18.63 16.29
CA ALA A 463 -11.82 -17.83 16.10
C ALA A 463 -12.10 -16.33 16.31
N GLN A 464 -13.24 -15.85 15.81
CA GLN A 464 -13.65 -14.44 15.87
C GLN A 464 -13.81 -13.92 17.32
N ASP A 465 -14.31 -14.75 18.23
CA ASP A 465 -14.46 -14.36 19.65
C ASP A 465 -13.09 -14.11 20.30
N ILE A 466 -12.10 -14.95 19.97
CA ILE A 466 -10.74 -14.84 20.50
C ILE A 466 -10.02 -13.68 19.85
N GLU A 467 -10.13 -13.52 18.53
CA GLU A 467 -9.56 -12.39 17.78
C GLU A 467 -10.03 -11.05 18.35
N SER A 468 -11.32 -10.94 18.71
CA SER A 468 -11.88 -9.72 19.31
C SER A 468 -11.28 -9.41 20.69
N GLN A 469 -11.01 -10.44 21.50
CA GLN A 469 -10.35 -10.27 22.81
C GLN A 469 -8.88 -9.86 22.67
N ILE A 470 -8.15 -10.54 21.77
CA ILE A 470 -6.75 -10.23 21.45
C ILE A 470 -6.62 -8.79 20.95
N ALA A 471 -7.53 -8.36 20.06
CA ALA A 471 -7.54 -7.01 19.50
C ALA A 471 -7.85 -5.95 20.57
N ARG A 472 -8.84 -6.19 21.43
CA ARG A 472 -9.18 -5.30 22.55
C ARG A 472 -7.99 -5.06 23.48
N ASP A 473 -7.23 -6.13 23.75
CA ASP A 473 -6.10 -6.09 24.68
C ASP A 473 -4.80 -5.60 24.03
N CYS A 474 -4.83 -5.27 22.73
CA CYS A 474 -3.63 -4.91 21.96
C CYS A 474 -2.50 -5.95 22.10
N ALA A 475 -2.87 -7.24 22.19
CA ALA A 475 -1.96 -8.31 22.57
C ALA A 475 -0.93 -8.68 21.48
N ILE A 476 -1.08 -8.14 20.27
CA ILE A 476 -0.19 -8.35 19.12
C ILE A 476 0.24 -6.97 18.62
N SER A 477 1.54 -6.77 18.41
CA SER A 477 2.08 -5.52 17.87
C SER A 477 2.55 -5.65 16.42
N GLU A 478 2.77 -6.87 15.92
CA GLU A 478 3.23 -7.13 14.56
C GLU A 478 2.13 -7.72 13.67
N LEU A 479 1.94 -7.14 12.47
CA LEU A 479 0.91 -7.61 11.52
C LEU A 479 1.16 -9.04 11.04
N SER A 480 2.42 -9.41 10.81
CA SER A 480 2.80 -10.77 10.41
C SER A 480 2.41 -11.80 11.47
N HIS A 481 2.57 -11.45 12.75
CA HIS A 481 2.15 -12.26 13.87
C HIS A 481 0.62 -12.33 13.99
N ALA A 482 -0.11 -11.23 13.77
CA ALA A 482 -1.57 -11.24 13.70
C ALA A 482 -2.10 -12.21 12.63
N LEU A 483 -1.48 -12.22 11.44
CA LEU A 483 -1.83 -13.15 10.36
C LEU A 483 -1.53 -14.62 10.72
N TYR A 484 -0.45 -14.86 11.46
CA TYR A 484 -0.14 -16.19 11.99
C TYR A 484 -1.18 -16.63 13.02
N VAL A 485 -1.49 -15.78 14.00
CA VAL A 485 -2.46 -16.05 15.07
C VAL A 485 -3.85 -16.33 14.49
N GLY A 486 -4.35 -15.49 13.57
CA GLY A 486 -5.65 -15.72 12.92
C GLY A 486 -5.71 -17.06 12.17
N ARG A 487 -4.62 -17.44 11.48
CA ARG A 487 -4.53 -18.75 10.82
C ARG A 487 -4.58 -19.91 11.81
N GLN A 488 -3.85 -19.80 12.93
CA GLN A 488 -3.86 -20.82 13.98
C GLN A 488 -5.25 -20.95 14.60
N LEU A 489 -5.91 -19.83 14.92
CA LEU A 489 -7.27 -19.84 15.45
C LEU A 489 -8.26 -20.50 14.49
N ALA A 490 -8.19 -20.19 13.18
CA ALA A 490 -9.03 -20.83 12.17
C ALA A 490 -8.82 -22.35 12.09
N ILE A 491 -7.57 -22.82 12.18
CA ILE A 491 -7.24 -24.25 12.23
C ILE A 491 -7.87 -24.91 13.46
N HIS A 492 -7.72 -24.31 14.64
CA HIS A 492 -8.25 -24.87 15.89
C HIS A 492 -9.78 -24.84 15.93
N GLU A 493 -10.41 -23.83 15.36
CA GLU A 493 -11.87 -23.80 15.21
C GLU A 493 -12.37 -24.93 14.29
N ALA A 494 -11.70 -25.18 13.17
CA ALA A 494 -12.04 -26.28 12.28
C ALA A 494 -11.91 -27.65 12.97
N LEU A 495 -10.84 -27.84 13.74
CA LEU A 495 -10.63 -29.05 14.54
C LEU A 495 -11.71 -29.23 15.62
N LEU A 496 -12.07 -28.15 16.33
CA LEU A 496 -13.15 -28.18 17.32
C LEU A 496 -14.48 -28.58 16.68
N LYS A 497 -14.86 -27.96 15.55
CA LYS A 497 -16.08 -28.30 14.80
C LYS A 497 -16.10 -29.76 14.33
N ALA A 498 -14.96 -30.28 13.89
CA ALA A 498 -14.83 -31.69 13.49
C ALA A 498 -15.05 -32.64 14.67
N LYS A 499 -14.47 -32.33 15.84
CA LYS A 499 -14.67 -33.10 17.07
C LYS A 499 -16.14 -33.08 17.53
N THR A 500 -16.80 -31.93 17.54
CA THR A 500 -18.22 -31.82 17.94
C THR A 500 -19.12 -32.65 17.03
N LYS A 501 -18.87 -32.67 15.72
CA LYS A 501 -19.63 -33.50 14.77
C LYS A 501 -19.41 -34.99 14.96
N ALA A 502 -18.19 -35.41 15.30
CA ALA A 502 -17.89 -36.82 15.57
C ALA A 502 -18.59 -37.31 16.84
N GLY A 503 -18.60 -36.49 17.91
CA GLY A 503 -19.29 -36.82 19.17
C GLY A 503 -20.82 -36.77 19.12
N SER A 504 -21.42 -36.11 18.11
CA SER A 504 -22.88 -36.14 17.91
C SER A 504 -23.37 -37.32 17.05
N ALA A 505 -22.45 -38.10 16.46
CA ALA A 505 -22.74 -39.25 15.60
C ALA A 505 -22.52 -40.61 16.30
N SER A 506 -22.00 -40.58 17.53
CA SER A 506 -21.90 -41.70 18.47
C SER A 506 -22.97 -41.59 19.54
#